data_AF-A0A970LAY3-F1
#
_entry.id   AF-A0A970LAY3-F1
#
_cell.length_a   1.000
_cell.length_b   1.000
_cell.length_c   1.000
_cell.angle_alpha   90.00
_cell.angle_beta   90.00
_cell.angle_gamma   90.00
#
_symmetry.space_group_name_H-M   'P 1'
#
loop_
_entity.id
_entity.type
_entity.pdbx_description
1 polymer ?
#
loop_
_entity_poly.entity_id
_entity_poly.type
_entity_poly.pdbx_seq_one_letter_code
_entity_poly.pdbx_strand_id
1 'polypeptide(L)'
;MVWIKLGILIIGFIYAGLIPFTVRRVVRQIDFDLHEQTLSFLSNKTLYDKKFRRGYTRLLFVTAVLHYVFFWLLSKYYNLGEHETYMRYINYSFAFFTLLAFVPHNIRPYSFKRLSTTVQRLVHNLLAIFVFLSLPTLIILFQTAVIHSMPFMGIAGLILIGGTLVLTAIYIIRQGLNGISEIFFINGISFWTVFITIFTVLFG
;
A
#
# COMPACT_ATOMS: atom_id res chain seq x y z
N MET A 1 9.38 -6.39 24.53
CA MET A 1 10.04 -6.39 23.20
C MET A 1 9.69 -7.62 22.36
N VAL A 2 9.74 -8.84 22.89
CA VAL A 2 9.42 -10.08 22.13
C VAL A 2 8.04 -10.04 21.45
N TRP A 3 7.00 -9.62 22.17
CA TRP A 3 5.64 -9.47 21.62
C TRP A 3 5.53 -8.45 20.47
N ILE A 4 6.34 -7.39 20.50
CA ILE A 4 6.37 -6.37 19.43
C ILE A 4 7.03 -6.96 18.18
N LYS A 5 8.17 -7.64 18.34
CA LYS A 5 8.83 -8.37 17.24
C LYS A 5 7.92 -9.41 16.62
N LEU A 6 7.19 -10.17 17.45
CA LEU A 6 6.23 -11.17 16.98
C LEU A 6 5.09 -10.52 16.18
N GLY A 7 4.56 -9.37 16.64
CA GLY A 7 3.56 -8.61 15.90
C GLY A 7 4.08 -8.11 14.55
N ILE A 8 5.30 -7.57 14.50
CA ILE A 8 5.97 -7.14 13.25
C ILE A 8 6.15 -8.34 12.31
N LEU A 9 6.58 -9.49 12.84
CA LEU A 9 6.76 -10.73 12.08
C LEU A 9 5.44 -11.22 11.46
N ILE A 10 4.38 -11.32 12.26
CA ILE A 10 3.07 -11.80 11.80
C ILE A 10 2.52 -10.86 10.73
N ILE A 11 2.54 -9.55 10.97
CA ILE A 11 2.00 -8.59 10.01
C ILE A 11 2.85 -8.53 8.75
N GLY A 12 4.19 -8.56 8.88
CA GLY A 12 5.11 -8.60 7.76
C GLY A 12 4.90 -9.83 6.88
N PHE A 13 4.66 -11.00 7.49
CA PHE A 13 4.35 -12.23 6.76
C PHE A 13 2.99 -12.19 6.06
N ILE A 14 1.97 -11.60 6.70
CA ILE A 14 0.66 -11.36 6.08
C ILE A 14 0.80 -10.42 4.87
N TYR A 15 1.58 -9.34 5.00
CA TYR A 15 1.86 -8.38 3.93
C TYR A 15 2.59 -9.00 2.75
N ALA A 16 3.67 -9.74 3.04
CA ALA A 16 4.57 -10.26 2.02
C ALA A 16 4.09 -11.55 1.37
N GLY A 17 3.43 -12.41 2.13
CA GLY A 17 2.99 -13.73 1.66
C GLY A 17 1.52 -13.74 1.26
N LEU A 18 0.65 -13.32 2.16
CA LEU A 18 -0.78 -13.65 2.07
C LEU A 18 -1.51 -12.76 1.06
N ILE A 19 -1.22 -11.46 1.00
CA ILE A 19 -1.88 -10.57 0.02
C ILE A 19 -1.42 -10.82 -1.42
N PRO A 20 -0.11 -10.93 -1.74
CA PRO A 20 0.32 -11.21 -3.11
C PRO A 20 -0.17 -12.57 -3.60
N PHE A 21 -0.17 -13.59 -2.73
CA PHE A 21 -0.70 -14.91 -3.04
C PHE A 21 -2.22 -14.88 -3.30
N THR A 22 -2.98 -14.17 -2.46
CA THR A 22 -4.43 -14.05 -2.61
C THR A 22 -4.79 -13.27 -3.86
N VAL A 23 -4.11 -12.15 -4.14
CA VAL A 23 -4.27 -11.37 -5.37
C VAL A 23 -3.96 -12.26 -6.59
N ARG A 24 -2.83 -12.97 -6.59
CA ARG A 24 -2.46 -13.87 -7.70
C ARG A 24 -3.47 -15.00 -7.91
N ARG A 25 -4.05 -15.55 -6.84
CA ARG A 25 -5.05 -16.61 -6.90
C ARG A 25 -6.39 -16.13 -7.43
N VAL A 26 -6.83 -14.93 -7.01
CA VAL A 26 -8.07 -14.31 -7.51
C VAL A 26 -7.92 -13.88 -8.97
N VAL A 27 -6.77 -13.30 -9.34
CA VAL A 27 -6.45 -12.91 -10.72
C VAL A 27 -6.38 -14.13 -11.64
N ARG A 28 -5.90 -15.29 -11.18
CA ARG A 28 -5.90 -16.53 -11.99
C ARG A 28 -7.27 -17.13 -12.28
N GLN A 29 -8.29 -16.76 -11.51
CA GLN A 29 -9.66 -17.27 -11.70
C GLN A 29 -10.49 -16.41 -12.65
N ILE A 30 -9.90 -15.36 -13.20
CA ILE A 30 -10.54 -14.34 -14.03
C ILE A 30 -9.62 -14.10 -15.23
N ASP A 31 -10.14 -14.09 -16.46
CA ASP A 31 -9.33 -13.75 -17.64
C ASP A 31 -8.94 -12.26 -17.55
N PHE A 32 -7.72 -11.99 -17.08
CA PHE A 32 -7.25 -10.65 -16.73
C PHE A 32 -6.05 -10.31 -17.63
N ASP A 33 -6.26 -9.45 -18.62
CA ASP A 33 -5.15 -8.92 -19.41
C ASP A 33 -4.47 -7.78 -18.64
N LEU A 34 -3.39 -8.11 -17.94
CA LEU A 34 -2.61 -7.18 -17.12
C LEU A 34 -1.92 -6.07 -17.94
N HIS A 35 -1.86 -6.23 -19.26
CA HIS A 35 -1.25 -5.26 -20.17
C HIS A 35 -2.22 -4.11 -20.50
N GLU A 36 -3.52 -4.38 -20.49
CA GLU A 36 -4.58 -3.41 -20.75
C GLU A 36 -5.36 -2.98 -19.49
N GLN A 37 -5.40 -3.83 -18.46
CA GLN A 37 -6.26 -3.67 -17.28
C GLN A 37 -5.44 -3.47 -16.00
N THR A 38 -5.86 -2.51 -15.16
CA THR A 38 -5.29 -2.32 -13.83
C THR A 38 -5.77 -3.40 -12.87
N LEU A 39 -4.88 -3.86 -11.98
CA LEU A 39 -5.25 -4.74 -10.86
C LEU A 39 -6.16 -4.04 -9.87
N SER A 40 -6.06 -2.72 -9.83
CA SER A 40 -7.01 -1.87 -9.17
C SER A 40 -8.38 -2.14 -9.76
N PHE A 41 -9.24 -2.69 -8.90
CA PHE A 41 -10.68 -2.83 -9.10
C PHE A 41 -11.36 -1.49 -9.48
N LEU A 42 -10.60 -0.39 -9.50
CA LEU A 42 -10.95 0.91 -10.06
C LEU A 42 -11.21 0.94 -11.57
N SER A 43 -10.76 -0.04 -12.35
CA SER A 43 -11.03 -0.04 -13.80
C SER A 43 -12.13 -1.05 -14.19
N ASN A 44 -12.22 -2.18 -13.48
CA ASN A 44 -12.89 -3.37 -13.98
C ASN A 44 -14.24 -3.71 -13.33
N LYS A 45 -15.21 -2.80 -13.47
CA LYS A 45 -16.57 -2.95 -12.89
C LYS A 45 -17.37 -4.12 -13.45
N THR A 46 -17.09 -4.55 -14.68
CA THR A 46 -17.79 -5.63 -15.40
C THR A 46 -17.35 -7.03 -14.96
N LEU A 47 -16.19 -7.15 -14.30
CA LEU A 47 -15.57 -8.42 -13.95
C LEU A 47 -15.93 -8.95 -12.55
N TYR A 48 -16.56 -8.14 -11.68
CA TYR A 48 -16.74 -8.50 -10.26
C TYR A 48 -18.17 -8.30 -9.74
N ASP A 49 -18.81 -9.42 -9.36
CA ASP A 49 -20.12 -9.49 -8.73
C ASP A 49 -20.18 -8.75 -7.36
N LYS A 50 -21.37 -8.40 -6.88
CA LYS A 50 -21.60 -7.65 -5.61
C LYS A 50 -20.89 -8.29 -4.41
N LYS A 51 -20.78 -9.62 -4.39
CA LYS A 51 -20.07 -10.38 -3.34
C LYS A 51 -18.57 -10.08 -3.32
N PHE A 52 -17.93 -10.04 -4.49
CA PHE A 52 -16.50 -9.72 -4.62
C PHE A 52 -16.20 -8.27 -4.24
N ARG A 53 -17.08 -7.33 -4.60
CA ARG A 53 -16.93 -5.92 -4.20
C ARG A 53 -16.92 -5.74 -2.69
N ARG A 54 -17.83 -6.41 -1.98
CA ARG A 54 -17.89 -6.36 -0.50
C ARG A 54 -16.67 -7.04 0.14
N GLY A 55 -16.18 -8.13 -0.45
CA GLY A 55 -14.93 -8.77 -0.02
C GLY A 55 -13.72 -7.87 -0.18
N TYR A 56 -13.62 -7.17 -1.31
CA TYR A 56 -12.53 -6.23 -1.60
C TYR A 56 -12.53 -5.01 -0.67
N THR A 57 -13.69 -4.40 -0.38
CA THR A 57 -13.78 -3.31 0.61
C THR A 57 -13.28 -3.77 1.99
N ARG A 58 -13.67 -4.98 2.42
CA ARG A 58 -13.18 -5.56 3.68
C ARG A 58 -11.68 -5.81 3.64
N LEU A 59 -11.15 -6.31 2.53
CA LEU A 59 -9.72 -6.51 2.33
C LEU A 59 -8.96 -5.17 2.45
N LEU A 60 -9.40 -4.13 1.75
CA LEU A 60 -8.80 -2.79 1.82
C LEU A 60 -8.80 -2.22 3.24
N PHE A 61 -9.91 -2.38 3.95
CA PHE A 61 -10.02 -1.94 5.34
C PHE A 61 -9.06 -2.73 6.26
N VAL A 62 -9.02 -4.06 6.13
CA VAL A 62 -8.07 -4.90 6.88
C VAL A 62 -6.63 -4.51 6.57
N THR A 63 -6.29 -4.22 5.31
CA THR A 63 -4.94 -3.73 4.96
C THR A 63 -4.63 -2.36 5.54
N ALA A 64 -5.62 -1.46 5.65
CA ALA A 64 -5.43 -0.17 6.31
C ALA A 64 -5.07 -0.36 7.79
N VAL A 65 -5.81 -1.24 8.48
CA VAL A 65 -5.55 -1.58 9.89
C VAL A 65 -4.19 -2.24 10.06
N LEU A 66 -3.85 -3.23 9.23
CA LEU A 66 -2.55 -3.90 9.29
C LEU A 66 -1.40 -2.92 9.04
N HIS A 67 -1.51 -2.01 8.06
CA HIS A 67 -0.52 -0.96 7.83
C HIS A 67 -0.31 -0.08 9.06
N TYR A 68 -1.41 0.40 9.65
CA TYR A 68 -1.34 1.25 10.84
C TYR A 68 -0.62 0.53 11.98
N VAL A 69 -1.04 -0.70 12.29
CA VAL A 69 -0.45 -1.49 13.37
C VAL A 69 1.02 -1.80 13.08
N PHE A 70 1.38 -2.09 11.83
CA PHE A 70 2.76 -2.36 11.44
C PHE A 70 3.70 -1.17 11.73
N PHE A 71 3.36 0.01 11.21
CA PHE A 71 4.16 1.21 11.44
C PHE A 71 4.13 1.67 12.88
N TRP A 72 3.02 1.47 13.58
CA TRP A 72 2.94 1.74 15.02
C TRP A 72 3.87 0.82 15.83
N LEU A 73 3.91 -0.48 15.52
CA LEU A 73 4.83 -1.42 16.17
C LEU A 73 6.29 -1.09 15.86
N LEU A 74 6.61 -0.73 14.61
CA LEU A 74 7.95 -0.25 14.23
C LEU A 74 8.32 1.03 15.01
N SER A 75 7.41 2.00 15.10
CA SER A 75 7.62 3.23 15.88
C SER A 75 7.93 2.91 17.35
N LYS A 76 7.14 2.02 17.96
CA LYS A 76 7.33 1.59 19.34
C LYS A 76 8.64 0.80 19.53
N TYR A 77 9.04 0.00 18.53
CA TYR A 77 10.25 -0.80 18.59
C TYR A 77 11.52 0.06 18.53
N TYR A 78 11.57 0.98 17.57
CA TYR A 78 12.71 1.85 17.32
C TYR A 78 12.70 3.15 18.14
N ASN A 79 11.78 3.25 19.11
CA ASN A 79 11.55 4.45 19.93
C ASN A 79 11.39 5.74 19.10
N LEU A 80 10.66 5.65 17.98
CA LEU A 80 10.40 6.79 17.09
C LEU A 80 9.25 7.69 17.60
N GLY A 81 8.72 7.39 18.79
CA GLY A 81 7.58 8.09 19.40
C GLY A 81 7.86 9.55 19.74
N GLU A 82 9.13 9.95 19.88
CA GLU A 82 9.54 11.35 20.06
C GLU A 82 9.39 12.19 18.78
N HIS A 83 9.26 11.54 17.61
CA HIS A 83 8.94 12.20 16.36
C HIS A 83 7.43 12.34 16.22
N GLU A 84 6.84 13.34 16.90
CA GLU A 84 5.40 13.64 16.79
C GLU A 84 4.92 13.71 15.33
N THR A 85 5.75 14.29 14.46
CA THR A 85 5.52 14.38 13.02
C THR A 85 5.32 13.01 12.37
N TYR A 86 6.15 12.02 12.70
CA TYR A 86 6.04 10.66 12.17
C TYR A 86 4.73 9.99 12.62
N MET A 87 4.37 10.13 13.89
CA MET A 87 3.11 9.61 14.44
C MET A 87 1.88 10.25 13.77
N ARG A 88 1.92 11.56 13.49
CA ARG A 88 0.86 12.25 12.72
C ARG A 88 0.75 11.69 11.30
N TYR A 89 1.87 11.44 10.62
CA TYR A 89 1.85 10.84 9.28
C TYR A 89 1.32 9.41 9.25
N ILE A 90 1.54 8.61 10.30
CA ILE A 90 0.93 7.28 10.44
C ILE A 90 -0.60 7.41 10.52
N ASN A 91 -1.09 8.35 11.34
CA ASN A 91 -2.53 8.61 11.48
C ASN A 91 -3.16 9.12 10.17
N TYR A 92 -2.50 10.06 9.47
CA TYR A 92 -2.97 10.56 8.17
C TYR A 92 -3.03 9.46 7.13
N SER A 93 -1.98 8.63 7.05
CA SER A 93 -1.96 7.51 6.11
C SER A 93 -3.09 6.53 6.42
N PHE A 94 -3.29 6.16 7.68
CA PHE A 94 -4.42 5.31 8.07
C PHE A 94 -5.77 5.91 7.69
N ALA A 95 -5.96 7.21 7.90
CA ALA A 95 -7.18 7.90 7.48
C ALA A 95 -7.38 7.82 5.96
N PHE A 96 -6.34 8.09 5.15
CA PHE A 96 -6.42 7.99 3.69
C PHE A 96 -6.70 6.56 3.20
N PHE A 97 -6.00 5.56 3.74
CA PHE A 97 -6.23 4.15 3.40
C PHE A 97 -7.64 3.68 3.78
N THR A 98 -8.12 4.10 4.95
CA THR A 98 -9.47 3.78 5.44
C THR A 98 -10.53 4.45 4.58
N LEU A 99 -10.38 5.75 4.29
CA LEU A 99 -11.28 6.48 3.40
C LEU A 99 -11.35 5.82 2.03
N LEU A 100 -10.23 5.35 1.48
CA LEU A 100 -10.22 4.67 0.19
C LEU A 100 -11.06 3.39 0.19
N ALA A 101 -11.08 2.65 1.30
CA ALA A 101 -11.91 1.47 1.46
C ALA A 101 -13.42 1.80 1.41
N PHE A 102 -13.83 2.96 1.94
CA PHE A 102 -15.24 3.34 2.08
C PHE A 102 -15.77 4.30 1.01
N VAL A 103 -14.91 4.98 0.25
CA VAL A 103 -15.35 5.82 -0.87
C VAL A 103 -15.94 4.92 -1.97
N PRO A 104 -17.22 5.10 -2.37
CA PRO A 104 -17.83 4.18 -3.32
C PRO A 104 -17.17 4.35 -4.69
N HIS A 105 -16.70 3.23 -5.25
CA HIS A 105 -15.90 3.20 -6.47
C HIS A 105 -16.79 3.41 -7.70
N ASN A 106 -17.08 4.67 -8.06
CA ASN A 106 -18.02 4.98 -9.13
C ASN A 106 -17.31 5.40 -10.43
N ILE A 107 -16.99 4.40 -11.26
CA ILE A 107 -16.25 4.54 -12.52
C ILE A 107 -17.21 4.48 -13.72
N ARG A 108 -18.12 5.45 -13.89
CA ARG A 108 -18.85 5.67 -15.17
C ARG A 108 -18.19 6.84 -15.91
N PRO A 109 -18.13 6.85 -17.26
CA PRO A 109 -17.47 7.92 -18.03
C PRO A 109 -17.93 9.31 -17.56
N TYR A 110 -16.99 10.28 -17.61
CA TYR A 110 -17.25 11.64 -17.18
C TYR A 110 -18.48 12.18 -17.92
N SER A 111 -19.51 12.56 -17.16
CA SER A 111 -20.75 13.07 -17.71
C SER A 111 -21.13 14.33 -16.98
N PHE A 112 -21.18 15.45 -17.71
CA PHE A 112 -21.70 16.71 -17.20
C PHE A 112 -23.19 16.64 -16.81
N LYS A 113 -23.91 15.59 -17.25
CA LYS A 113 -25.32 15.35 -16.87
C LYS A 113 -25.49 14.80 -15.45
N ARG A 114 -24.43 14.32 -14.78
CA ARG A 114 -24.47 13.79 -13.40
C ARG A 114 -23.27 14.27 -12.58
N LEU A 115 -23.33 15.53 -12.14
CA LEU A 115 -22.29 16.21 -11.36
C LEU A 115 -21.83 15.40 -10.12
N SER A 116 -22.77 14.80 -9.37
CA SER A 116 -22.47 13.99 -8.18
C SER A 116 -21.55 12.79 -8.47
N THR A 117 -21.74 12.13 -9.61
CA THR A 117 -20.92 10.98 -10.02
C THR A 117 -19.53 11.40 -10.50
N THR A 118 -19.41 12.59 -11.10
CA THR A 118 -18.14 13.16 -11.53
C THR A 118 -17.31 13.65 -10.33
N VAL A 119 -17.93 14.32 -9.37
CA VAL A 119 -17.28 14.75 -8.11
C VAL A 119 -16.80 13.54 -7.32
N GLN A 120 -17.64 12.51 -7.17
CA GLN A 120 -17.26 11.27 -6.50
C GLN A 120 -16.03 10.60 -7.13
N ARG A 121 -15.92 10.62 -8.47
CA ARG A 121 -14.77 10.08 -9.20
C ARG A 121 -13.51 10.91 -8.98
N LEU A 122 -13.62 12.23 -9.01
CA LEU A 122 -12.48 13.13 -8.79
C LEU A 122 -11.94 12.97 -7.36
N VAL A 123 -12.83 12.93 -6.36
CA VAL A 123 -12.47 12.67 -4.96
C VAL A 123 -11.77 11.32 -4.83
N HIS A 124 -12.28 10.28 -5.49
CA HIS A 124 -11.65 8.96 -5.45
C HIS A 124 -10.26 8.96 -6.08
N ASN A 125 -10.09 9.54 -7.27
CA ASN A 125 -8.79 9.55 -7.96
C ASN A 125 -7.74 10.37 -7.19
N LEU A 126 -8.14 11.51 -6.63
CA LEU A 126 -7.27 12.29 -5.75
C LEU A 126 -6.90 11.48 -4.51
N LEU A 127 -7.87 10.83 -3.86
CA LEU A 127 -7.61 9.99 -2.69
C LEU A 127 -6.69 8.81 -3.02
N ALA A 128 -6.86 8.17 -4.18
CA ALA A 128 -5.98 7.10 -4.64
C ALA A 128 -4.54 7.59 -4.83
N ILE A 129 -4.33 8.79 -5.39
CA ILE A 129 -3.01 9.42 -5.48
C ILE A 129 -2.42 9.66 -4.09
N PHE A 130 -3.19 10.25 -3.17
CA PHE A 130 -2.73 10.48 -1.80
C PHE A 130 -2.37 9.17 -1.09
N VAL A 131 -3.14 8.10 -1.28
CA VAL A 131 -2.83 6.78 -0.73
C VAL A 131 -1.57 6.18 -1.36
N PHE A 132 -1.42 6.31 -2.67
CA PHE A 132 -0.25 5.81 -3.39
C PHE A 132 1.03 6.52 -2.96
N LEU A 133 0.96 7.82 -2.63
CA LEU A 133 2.10 8.60 -2.14
C LEU A 133 2.34 8.47 -0.64
N SER A 134 1.30 8.25 0.17
CA SER A 134 1.40 8.24 1.63
C SER A 134 2.26 7.09 2.15
N LEU A 135 2.13 5.90 1.56
CA LEU A 135 2.84 4.72 1.99
C LEU A 135 4.35 4.79 1.69
N PRO A 136 4.80 5.12 0.47
CA PRO A 136 6.23 5.36 0.22
C PRO A 136 6.78 6.50 1.08
N THR A 137 5.99 7.55 1.32
CA THR A 137 6.41 8.65 2.22
C THR A 137 6.64 8.14 3.64
N LEU A 138 5.73 7.32 4.18
CA LEU A 138 5.91 6.69 5.50
C LEU A 138 7.15 5.81 5.56
N ILE A 139 7.40 5.03 4.51
CA ILE A 139 8.60 4.19 4.40
C ILE A 139 9.86 5.05 4.42
N ILE A 140 9.92 6.10 3.61
CA ILE A 140 11.07 7.00 3.54
C ILE A 140 11.29 7.66 4.91
N LEU A 141 10.25 8.22 5.52
CA LEU A 141 10.34 8.83 6.85
C LEU A 141 10.87 7.86 7.90
N PHE A 142 10.33 6.64 7.92
CA PHE A 142 10.82 5.59 8.80
C PHE A 142 12.31 5.32 8.57
N GLN A 143 12.72 5.09 7.32
CA GLN A 143 14.10 4.74 6.98
C GLN A 143 15.06 5.89 7.30
N THR A 144 14.65 7.14 7.10
CA THR A 144 15.42 8.32 7.51
C THR A 144 15.53 8.47 9.02
N ALA A 145 14.52 8.07 9.79
CA ALA A 145 14.56 8.17 11.24
C ALA A 145 15.51 7.12 11.85
N VAL A 146 15.52 5.90 11.30
CA VAL A 146 16.35 4.79 11.78
C VAL A 146 17.78 4.79 11.22
N ILE A 147 18.08 5.60 10.19
CA ILE A 147 19.41 5.60 9.55
C ILE A 147 20.54 5.99 10.51
N HIS A 148 20.26 6.85 11.50
CA HIS A 148 21.27 7.30 12.45
C HIS A 148 21.67 6.18 13.42
N SER A 149 20.72 5.36 13.85
CA SER A 149 20.97 4.24 14.77
C SER A 149 21.36 2.95 14.05
N MET A 150 20.81 2.71 12.86
CA MET A 150 21.08 1.53 12.04
C MET A 150 21.35 1.93 10.57
N PRO A 151 22.57 2.41 10.26
CA PRO A 151 22.90 2.97 8.94
C PRO A 151 22.69 2.00 7.79
N PHE A 152 23.11 0.74 7.95
CA PHE A 152 22.97 -0.28 6.91
C PHE A 152 21.48 -0.54 6.59
N MET A 153 20.65 -0.73 7.61
CA MET A 153 19.21 -0.95 7.45
C MET A 153 18.52 0.26 6.80
N GLY A 154 18.85 1.46 7.27
CA GLY A 154 18.35 2.72 6.75
C GLY A 154 18.66 2.91 5.27
N ILE A 155 19.94 2.80 4.90
CA ILE A 155 20.41 3.00 3.52
C ILE A 155 19.86 1.92 2.59
N ALA A 156 19.97 0.63 2.97
CA ALA A 156 19.45 -0.46 2.16
C ALA A 156 17.93 -0.34 1.98
N GLY A 157 17.19 0.01 3.04
CA GLY A 157 15.76 0.26 2.97
C GLY A 157 15.39 1.42 2.04
N LEU A 158 16.15 2.52 2.06
CA LEU A 158 15.97 3.66 1.15
C LEU A 158 16.26 3.28 -0.31
N ILE A 159 17.31 2.49 -0.57
CA ILE A 159 17.62 2.01 -1.92
C ILE A 159 16.49 1.11 -2.44
N LEU A 160 15.95 0.23 -1.60
CA LEU A 160 14.85 -0.66 -1.99
C LEU A 160 13.58 0.11 -2.35
N ILE A 161 13.16 1.06 -1.50
CA ILE A 161 11.95 1.84 -1.80
C ILE A 161 12.18 2.83 -2.95
N GLY A 162 13.36 3.47 -3.00
CA GLY A 162 13.73 4.40 -4.08
C GLY A 162 13.76 3.70 -5.43
N GLY A 163 14.40 2.52 -5.52
CA GLY A 163 14.41 1.70 -6.72
C GLY A 163 13.00 1.28 -7.13
N THR A 164 12.16 0.87 -6.16
CA THR A 164 10.75 0.54 -6.43
C THR A 164 10.00 1.72 -7.02
N LEU A 165 10.14 2.92 -6.45
CA LEU A 165 9.46 4.12 -6.94
C LEU A 165 9.93 4.52 -8.33
N VAL A 166 11.24 4.51 -8.58
CA VAL A 166 11.82 4.84 -9.89
C VAL A 166 11.35 3.86 -10.95
N LEU A 167 11.43 2.55 -10.69
CA LEU A 167 10.95 1.53 -11.62
C LEU A 167 9.46 1.68 -11.89
N THR A 168 8.66 1.86 -10.85
CA THR A 168 7.21 2.06 -11.00
C THR A 168 6.90 3.30 -11.84
N ALA A 169 7.60 4.42 -11.60
CA ALA A 169 7.44 5.63 -12.40
C ALA A 169 7.83 5.41 -13.88
N ILE A 170 8.92 4.70 -14.15
CA ILE A 170 9.34 4.34 -15.52
C ILE A 170 8.24 3.50 -16.20
N TYR A 171 7.68 2.52 -15.50
CA TYR A 171 6.58 1.71 -16.03
C TYR A 171 5.33 2.55 -16.33
N ILE A 172 4.95 3.44 -15.41
CA ILE A 172 3.81 4.36 -15.62
C ILE A 172 4.04 5.26 -16.83
N ILE A 173 5.26 5.79 -17.01
CA ILE A 173 5.59 6.67 -18.15
C ILE A 173 5.53 5.89 -19.47
N ARG A 174 6.02 4.65 -19.49
CA ARG A 174 6.12 3.85 -20.72
C ARG A 174 4.82 3.17 -21.13
N GLN A 175 4.02 2.71 -20.18
CA GLN A 175 2.87 1.83 -20.42
C GLN A 175 1.56 2.38 -19.84
N GLY A 176 1.59 3.56 -19.21
CA GLY A 176 0.49 4.08 -18.42
C GLY A 176 0.33 3.37 -17.08
N LEU A 177 -0.66 3.81 -16.30
CA LEU A 177 -1.10 3.09 -15.11
C LEU A 177 -1.85 1.82 -15.55
N ASN A 178 -1.16 0.67 -15.49
CA ASN A 178 -1.69 -0.65 -15.81
C ASN A 178 -1.45 -1.64 -14.65
N GLY A 179 -1.98 -2.86 -14.76
CA GLY A 179 -1.89 -3.86 -13.69
C GLY A 179 -0.45 -4.27 -13.40
N ILE A 180 0.42 -4.27 -14.42
CA ILE A 180 1.85 -4.54 -14.27
C ILE A 180 2.52 -3.51 -13.37
N SER A 181 2.28 -2.21 -13.60
CA SER A 181 2.85 -1.13 -12.78
C SER A 181 2.40 -1.22 -11.31
N GLU A 182 1.14 -1.59 -11.07
CA GLU A 182 0.61 -1.80 -9.72
C GLU A 182 1.20 -3.04 -9.03
N ILE A 183 1.39 -4.15 -9.77
CA ILE A 183 2.09 -5.34 -9.24
C ILE A 183 3.50 -4.97 -8.80
N PHE A 184 4.25 -4.26 -9.64
CA PHE A 184 5.62 -3.86 -9.32
C PHE A 184 5.68 -3.01 -8.06
N PHE A 185 4.77 -2.04 -7.92
CA PHE A 185 4.67 -1.21 -6.73
C PHE A 185 4.36 -2.03 -5.46
N ILE A 186 3.34 -2.87 -5.52
CA ILE A 186 2.92 -3.72 -4.38
C ILE A 186 4.04 -4.70 -4.00
N ASN A 187 4.70 -5.30 -4.98
CA ASN A 187 5.78 -6.25 -4.74
C ASN A 187 7.01 -5.55 -4.16
N GLY A 188 7.37 -4.35 -4.63
CA GLY A 188 8.49 -3.60 -4.08
C GLY A 188 8.26 -3.18 -2.64
N ILE A 189 7.05 -2.73 -2.30
CA ILE A 189 6.65 -2.50 -0.90
C ILE A 189 6.72 -3.79 -0.09
N SER A 190 6.19 -4.89 -0.62
CA SER A 190 6.21 -6.19 0.05
C SER A 190 7.64 -6.66 0.33
N PHE A 191 8.55 -6.48 -0.62
CA PHE A 191 9.96 -6.80 -0.46
C PHE A 191 10.61 -5.95 0.63
N TRP A 192 10.32 -4.64 0.65
CA TRP A 192 10.75 -3.76 1.73
C TRP A 192 10.20 -4.21 3.09
N THR A 193 8.93 -4.61 3.16
CA THR A 193 8.29 -5.11 4.38
C THR A 193 8.96 -6.40 4.87
N VAL A 194 9.32 -7.33 3.99
CA VAL A 194 10.09 -8.54 4.36
C VAL A 194 11.45 -8.15 4.90
N PHE A 195 12.16 -7.28 4.17
CA PHE A 195 13.50 -6.83 4.55
C PHE A 195 13.50 -6.24 5.96
N ILE A 196 12.61 -5.28 6.25
CA ILE A 196 12.56 -4.66 7.57
C ILE A 196 12.14 -5.65 8.65
N THR A 197 11.19 -6.54 8.35
CA THR A 197 10.72 -7.55 9.31
C THR A 197 11.84 -8.51 9.71
N ILE A 198 12.58 -9.05 8.74
CA ILE A 198 13.72 -9.93 9.00
C ILE A 198 14.78 -9.18 9.82
N PHE A 199 15.08 -7.94 9.43
CA PHE A 199 16.10 -7.16 10.11
C PHE A 199 15.73 -6.85 11.57
N THR A 200 14.50 -6.41 11.82
CA THR A 200 13.99 -6.13 13.17
C THR A 200 13.93 -7.40 14.04
N VAL A 201 13.61 -8.56 13.47
CA VAL A 201 13.53 -9.80 14.24
C VAL A 201 14.92 -10.34 14.58
N LEU A 202 15.83 -10.42 13.60
CA LEU A 202 17.13 -11.07 13.73
C LEU A 202 18.22 -10.16 14.35
N PHE A 203 18.23 -8.88 14.00
CA PHE A 203 19.30 -7.95 14.37
C PHE A 203 18.84 -6.78 15.23
N GLY A 204 17.52 -6.55 15.30
CA GLY A 204 16.92 -5.50 16.13
C GLY A 204 17.00 -5.78 17.61
#